data_AF-A0A7J3HBN3-F1
#
_entry.id   AF-A0A7J3HBN3-F1
#
_cell.length_a   1.000
_cell.length_b   1.000
_cell.length_c   1.000
_cell.angle_alpha   90.00
_cell.angle_beta   90.00
_cell.angle_gamma   90.00
#
_symmetry.space_group_name_H-M   'P 1'
#
loop_
_entity.id
_entity.type
_entity.pdbx_description
1 polymer ?
#
loop_
_entity_poly.entity_id
_entity_poly.type
_entity_poly.pdbx_seq_one_letter_code
_entity_poly.pdbx_strand_id
1 'polypeptide(L)'
;MRGWTHYLSGLAMSTFFTPLLEDLARGILWPVITGFYAYLPDFIDFKFRRFLWRRDVLVDPAPQDSELRVSPRRILISKLRPENRWQFYYIEGVVKAVTTHSEELTEFVVEDDSGEIRVVAKYEDCQRLKEIIGDELSVGVRVRVPGYMDVDAEGNPYWNVADAPHPNYIAGLVAKAIDLAYETGKRVTVKIYNIRMPGDVYRRFLIHYDSSNKKIRVLMGPLVSTGGLPVENTGVPYYRALGEASTKHPFKKVYPRPTIIDAFSGPEIGFVKNSEEGVVEEEFIPWHRGFTHSFTAGFIFSIFLIPILLFLGYGNYLYLTLAAMLGYWMHVIEDQMGMMGSVLLPPITKKRVPGLMIGPRMPAAMNFATNWAMISLIVWNLNRSLPSISPGFPKIIDLTKFTGSLVPDVVADLALLVILLTPTILIYVFGVIDRAKFIKLLKEQIREKELEELIDEMEEVGGF
;
A
#
# COMPACT_ATOMS: atom_id res chain seq x y z
N MET A 1 10.07 -3.73 -3.62
CA MET A 1 10.95 -2.55 -3.36
C MET A 1 10.29 -1.33 -4.00
N ARG A 2 10.97 -0.24 -4.39
CA ARG A 2 10.34 0.81 -5.24
C ARG A 2 10.64 0.54 -6.72
N GLY A 3 9.77 1.00 -7.64
CA GLY A 3 9.88 0.73 -9.08
C GLY A 3 11.24 1.03 -9.72
N TRP A 4 11.96 2.06 -9.25
CA TRP A 4 13.32 2.36 -9.73
C TRP A 4 14.33 1.26 -9.40
N THR A 5 14.21 0.64 -8.22
CA THR A 5 15.08 -0.46 -7.81
C THR A 5 14.91 -1.65 -8.73
N HIS A 6 13.67 -2.05 -8.99
CA HIS A 6 13.34 -3.15 -9.88
C HIS A 6 13.91 -2.90 -11.29
N TYR A 7 13.67 -1.71 -11.86
CA TYR A 7 14.18 -1.34 -13.17
C TYR A 7 15.72 -1.47 -13.27
N LEU A 8 16.43 -0.96 -12.27
CA LEU A 8 17.89 -1.00 -12.23
C LEU A 8 18.43 -2.44 -12.13
N SER A 9 17.73 -3.32 -11.40
CA SER A 9 18.10 -4.74 -11.32
C SER A 9 17.96 -5.47 -12.65
N GLY A 10 16.93 -5.14 -13.44
CA GLY A 10 16.81 -5.61 -14.81
C GLY A 10 18.00 -5.19 -15.68
N LEU A 11 18.37 -3.91 -15.63
CA LEU A 11 19.54 -3.41 -16.35
C LEU A 11 20.83 -4.11 -15.92
N ALA A 12 21.02 -4.36 -14.62
CA ALA A 12 22.17 -5.08 -14.12
C ALA A 12 22.28 -6.48 -14.73
N MET A 13 21.16 -7.20 -14.89
CA MET A 13 21.15 -8.53 -15.51
C MET A 13 21.63 -8.51 -16.97
N SER A 14 21.33 -7.46 -17.74
CA SER A 14 21.82 -7.32 -19.12
C SER A 14 23.35 -7.28 -19.20
N THR A 15 24.02 -6.72 -18.18
CA THR A 15 25.48 -6.55 -18.18
C THR A 15 26.26 -7.85 -18.01
N PHE A 16 25.60 -8.94 -17.65
CA PHE A 16 26.23 -10.26 -17.56
C PHE A 16 26.39 -10.93 -18.94
N PHE A 17 25.81 -10.37 -19.99
CA PHE A 17 25.86 -10.91 -21.34
C PHE A 17 26.72 -10.01 -22.24
N THR A 18 27.95 -10.45 -22.53
CA THR A 18 28.88 -9.71 -23.39
C THR A 18 28.29 -9.26 -24.73
N PRO A 19 27.51 -10.10 -25.46
CA PRO A 19 26.90 -9.65 -26.72
C PRO A 19 25.95 -8.46 -26.56
N LEU A 20 25.24 -8.36 -25.42
CA LEU A 20 24.37 -7.21 -25.14
C LEU A 20 25.19 -5.95 -24.78
N LEU A 21 26.34 -6.11 -24.13
CA LEU A 21 27.26 -5.00 -23.89
C LEU A 21 27.89 -4.47 -25.18
N GLU A 22 28.24 -5.37 -26.12
CA GLU A 22 28.71 -4.98 -27.46
C GLU A 22 27.64 -4.18 -28.22
N ASP A 23 26.39 -4.61 -28.14
CA ASP A 23 25.26 -3.88 -28.72
C ASP A 23 25.14 -2.47 -28.13
N LEU A 24 25.20 -2.33 -26.80
CA LEU A 24 25.20 -1.02 -26.14
C LEU A 24 26.37 -0.14 -26.58
N ALA A 25 27.58 -0.72 -26.69
CA ALA A 25 28.76 0.00 -27.16
C ALA A 25 28.63 0.50 -28.62
N ARG A 26 27.83 -0.20 -29.43
CA ARG A 26 27.47 0.21 -30.81
C ARG A 26 26.27 1.17 -30.87
N GLY A 27 25.71 1.56 -29.72
CA GLY A 27 24.54 2.45 -29.63
C GLY A 27 23.19 1.74 -29.81
N ILE A 28 23.16 0.40 -29.80
CA ILE A 28 21.94 -0.39 -29.90
C ILE A 28 21.31 -0.52 -28.50
N LEU A 29 20.11 0.06 -28.31
CA LEU A 29 19.46 0.19 -27.00
C LEU A 29 18.52 -0.96 -26.61
N TRP A 30 18.44 -2.04 -27.42
CA TRP A 30 17.63 -3.22 -27.11
C TRP A 30 17.85 -3.79 -25.69
N PRO A 31 19.08 -3.84 -25.14
CA PRO A 31 19.32 -4.34 -23.78
C PRO A 31 18.58 -3.58 -22.66
N VAL A 32 18.15 -2.34 -22.90
CA VAL A 32 17.34 -1.56 -21.93
C VAL A 32 15.99 -2.21 -21.63
N ILE A 33 15.47 -3.06 -22.53
CA ILE A 33 14.23 -3.85 -22.34
C ILE A 33 14.27 -4.69 -21.07
N THR A 34 15.45 -5.13 -20.64
CA THR A 34 15.62 -5.91 -19.40
C THR A 34 15.14 -5.14 -18.16
N GLY A 35 15.34 -3.82 -18.11
CA GLY A 35 14.81 -2.97 -17.05
C GLY A 35 13.28 -2.89 -17.07
N PHE A 36 12.69 -2.82 -18.27
CA PHE A 36 11.22 -2.87 -18.41
C PHE A 36 10.65 -4.21 -17.95
N TYR A 37 11.32 -5.32 -18.25
CA TYR A 37 10.91 -6.65 -17.81
C TYR A 37 10.99 -6.84 -16.29
N ALA A 38 11.98 -6.19 -15.64
CA ALA A 38 12.02 -6.17 -14.19
C ALA A 38 10.87 -5.35 -13.59
N TYR A 39 10.41 -4.27 -14.24
CA TYR A 39 9.25 -3.49 -13.78
C TYR A 39 7.88 -4.08 -14.21
N LEU A 40 7.87 -5.02 -15.14
CA LEU A 40 6.65 -5.58 -15.75
C LEU A 40 5.66 -6.18 -14.73
N PRO A 41 6.08 -6.91 -13.67
CA PRO A 41 5.16 -7.42 -12.64
C PRO A 41 4.27 -6.33 -12.06
N ASP A 42 4.89 -5.24 -11.56
CA ASP A 42 4.19 -4.08 -11.00
C ASP A 42 3.28 -3.43 -12.04
N PHE A 43 3.78 -3.26 -13.27
CA PHE A 43 3.01 -2.63 -14.33
C PHE A 43 1.71 -3.38 -14.63
N ILE A 44 1.76 -4.71 -14.70
CA ILE A 44 0.58 -5.54 -14.95
C ILE A 44 -0.42 -5.38 -13.80
N ASP A 45 0.08 -5.41 -12.57
CA ASP A 45 -0.74 -5.28 -11.37
C ASP A 45 -1.41 -3.92 -11.23
N PHE A 46 -0.75 -2.83 -11.61
CA PHE A 46 -1.35 -1.50 -11.47
C PHE A 46 -2.23 -1.12 -12.67
N LYS A 47 -1.92 -1.60 -13.87
CA LYS A 47 -2.66 -1.21 -15.09
C LYS A 47 -3.77 -2.17 -15.49
N PHE A 48 -3.52 -3.48 -15.42
CA PHE A 48 -4.44 -4.48 -15.95
C PHE A 48 -5.31 -5.14 -14.88
N ARG A 49 -4.85 -5.21 -13.63
CA ARG A 49 -5.61 -5.79 -12.51
C ARG A 49 -7.04 -5.26 -12.42
N ARG A 50 -7.27 -3.96 -12.61
CA ARG A 50 -8.62 -3.35 -12.51
C ARG A 50 -9.65 -3.97 -13.47
N PHE A 51 -9.20 -4.63 -14.54
CA PHE A 51 -10.06 -5.28 -15.51
C PHE A 51 -10.22 -6.79 -15.25
N LEU A 52 -9.27 -7.41 -14.55
CA LEU A 52 -9.20 -8.86 -14.36
C LEU A 52 -9.57 -9.31 -12.95
N TRP A 53 -9.55 -8.41 -11.97
CA TRP A 53 -9.75 -8.72 -10.56
C TRP A 53 -11.03 -8.09 -10.02
N ARG A 54 -11.93 -8.92 -9.49
CA ARG A 54 -13.18 -8.47 -8.86
C ARG A 54 -12.93 -7.99 -7.44
N ARG A 55 -13.65 -6.95 -7.05
CA ARG A 55 -13.69 -6.43 -5.68
C ARG A 55 -15.07 -6.75 -5.12
N ASP A 56 -15.10 -7.42 -3.99
CA ASP A 56 -16.36 -7.85 -3.37
C ASP A 56 -16.94 -6.74 -2.50
N VAL A 57 -16.08 -5.99 -1.81
CA VAL A 57 -16.48 -4.86 -0.96
C VAL A 57 -15.69 -3.61 -1.33
N LEU A 58 -16.39 -2.49 -1.47
CA LEU A 58 -15.80 -1.17 -1.66
C LEU A 58 -16.03 -0.34 -0.40
N VAL A 59 -14.95 0.07 0.25
CA VAL A 59 -14.98 1.03 1.35
C VAL A 59 -14.57 2.38 0.79
N ASP A 60 -15.57 3.19 0.41
CA ASP A 60 -15.37 4.56 -0.04
C ASP A 60 -15.87 5.54 1.03
N PRO A 61 -15.01 5.94 1.98
CA PRO A 61 -15.44 6.75 3.11
C PRO A 61 -15.81 8.19 2.71
N ALA A 62 -15.33 8.68 1.57
CA ALA A 62 -15.58 10.04 1.10
C ALA A 62 -15.67 10.07 -0.44
N PRO A 63 -16.84 9.70 -1.01
CA PRO A 63 -17.01 9.62 -2.45
C PRO A 63 -16.64 10.92 -3.14
N GLN A 64 -15.90 10.80 -4.23
CA GLN A 64 -15.40 11.93 -5.00
C GLN A 64 -16.48 12.41 -5.97
N ASP A 65 -16.57 13.73 -6.14
CA ASP A 65 -17.32 14.33 -7.23
C ASP A 65 -16.64 14.02 -8.57
N SER A 66 -17.38 13.47 -9.53
CA SER A 66 -16.82 13.04 -10.81
C SER A 66 -16.34 14.20 -11.69
N GLU A 67 -16.97 15.37 -11.56
CA GLU A 67 -16.65 16.56 -12.35
C GLU A 67 -15.54 17.36 -11.68
N LEU A 68 -15.74 17.69 -10.40
CA LEU A 68 -14.81 18.53 -9.65
C LEU A 68 -13.56 17.77 -9.19
N ARG A 69 -13.61 16.43 -9.18
CA ARG A 69 -12.54 15.56 -8.68
C ARG A 69 -12.09 15.93 -7.26
N VAL A 70 -13.02 16.35 -6.42
CA VAL A 70 -12.80 16.60 -4.99
C VAL A 70 -13.80 15.80 -4.17
N SER A 71 -13.38 15.35 -2.98
CA SER A 71 -14.30 14.83 -1.98
C SER A 71 -14.58 15.93 -0.94
N PRO A 72 -15.77 15.93 -0.32
CA PRO A 72 -16.89 15.02 -0.55
C PRO A 72 -17.76 15.39 -1.77
N ARG A 73 -18.52 14.42 -2.31
CA ARG A 73 -19.57 14.64 -3.32
C ARG A 73 -20.86 15.18 -2.68
N ARG A 74 -21.69 15.90 -3.44
CA ARG A 74 -23.07 16.23 -3.04
C ARG A 74 -23.92 14.98 -2.87
N ILE A 75 -24.79 14.99 -1.87
CA ILE A 75 -25.92 14.06 -1.74
C ILE A 75 -27.22 14.83 -1.59
N LEU A 76 -28.30 14.31 -2.18
CA LEU A 76 -29.66 14.82 -1.99
C LEU A 76 -30.26 14.20 -0.74
N ILE A 77 -31.07 14.95 0.01
CA ILE A 77 -31.67 14.49 1.27
C ILE A 77 -32.50 13.21 1.05
N SER A 78 -33.29 13.14 -0.02
CA SER A 78 -34.06 11.93 -0.39
C SER A 78 -33.23 10.67 -0.68
N LYS A 79 -31.91 10.81 -0.92
CA LYS A 79 -30.99 9.69 -1.18
C LYS A 79 -30.26 9.21 0.06
N LEU A 80 -30.50 9.83 1.21
CA LEU A 80 -29.98 9.38 2.48
C LEU A 80 -30.64 8.06 2.87
N ARG A 81 -29.81 7.07 3.20
CA ARG A 81 -30.24 5.72 3.53
C ARG A 81 -29.38 5.18 4.67
N PRO A 82 -29.85 4.20 5.46
CA PRO A 82 -29.05 3.56 6.50
C PRO A 82 -27.70 3.03 6.02
N GLU A 83 -27.59 2.60 4.75
CA GLU A 83 -26.31 2.15 4.16
C GLU A 83 -25.27 3.26 4.02
N ASN A 84 -25.70 4.51 3.92
CA ASN A 84 -24.86 5.71 3.79
C ASN A 84 -24.56 6.37 5.14
N ARG A 85 -25.04 5.77 6.25
CA ARG A 85 -24.74 6.25 7.61
C ARG A 85 -23.23 6.36 7.78
N TRP A 86 -22.75 7.46 8.37
CA TRP A 86 -21.33 7.74 8.64
C TRP A 86 -20.42 8.01 7.44
N GLN A 87 -20.92 7.88 6.21
CA GLN A 87 -20.17 8.19 5.00
C GLN A 87 -20.14 9.71 4.74
N PHE A 88 -19.00 10.22 4.26
CA PHE A 88 -18.79 11.67 4.12
C PHE A 88 -19.34 12.22 2.81
N TYR A 89 -20.32 13.12 2.91
CA TYR A 89 -20.86 13.88 1.79
C TYR A 89 -20.94 15.37 2.15
N TYR A 90 -21.47 16.19 1.24
CA TYR A 90 -22.07 17.46 1.62
C TYR A 90 -23.53 17.53 1.17
N ILE A 91 -24.34 18.25 1.94
CA ILE A 91 -25.69 18.67 1.53
C ILE A 91 -25.66 20.14 1.15
N GLU A 92 -26.57 20.55 0.26
CA GLU A 92 -26.70 21.95 -0.16
C GLU A 92 -28.18 22.28 -0.29
N GLY A 93 -28.62 23.30 0.44
CA GLY A 93 -30.03 23.65 0.58
C GLY A 93 -30.22 25.00 1.29
N VAL A 94 -31.46 25.34 1.61
CA VAL A 94 -31.85 26.59 2.28
C VAL A 94 -32.17 26.30 3.74
N VAL A 95 -31.72 27.16 4.65
CA VAL A 95 -32.04 27.07 6.08
C VAL A 95 -33.52 27.43 6.28
N LYS A 96 -34.31 26.48 6.78
CA LYS A 96 -35.74 26.65 7.01
C LYS A 96 -36.06 27.09 8.44
N ALA A 97 -35.31 26.58 9.41
CA ALA A 97 -35.48 26.88 10.82
C ALA A 97 -34.14 26.76 11.54
N VAL A 98 -33.91 27.60 12.56
CA VAL A 98 -32.78 27.47 13.48
C VAL A 98 -33.35 27.20 14.86
N THR A 99 -33.04 26.03 15.42
CA THR A 99 -33.57 25.58 16.71
C THR A 99 -32.67 26.03 17.84
N THR A 100 -31.36 25.83 17.69
CA THR A 100 -30.36 26.14 18.71
C THR A 100 -29.14 26.74 18.04
N HIS A 101 -28.58 27.80 18.62
CA HIS A 101 -27.33 28.40 18.14
C HIS A 101 -26.47 28.82 19.33
N SER A 102 -25.44 28.04 19.62
CA SER A 102 -24.48 28.27 20.71
C SER A 102 -23.08 27.83 20.27
N GLU A 103 -22.06 28.11 21.08
CA GLU A 103 -20.68 27.69 20.80
C GLU A 103 -20.47 26.17 20.87
N GLU A 104 -21.28 25.46 21.67
CA GLU A 104 -21.13 24.01 21.88
C GLU A 104 -22.12 23.18 21.05
N LEU A 105 -23.24 23.77 20.64
CA LEU A 105 -24.28 23.09 19.87
C LEU A 105 -24.99 24.08 18.95
N THR A 106 -25.07 23.72 17.67
CA THR A 106 -25.89 24.43 16.67
C THR A 106 -26.78 23.42 15.96
N GLU A 107 -28.08 23.67 15.98
CA GLU A 107 -29.11 22.84 15.37
C GLU A 107 -30.04 23.67 14.49
N PHE A 108 -30.25 23.22 13.26
CA PHE A 108 -31.10 23.89 12.28
C PHE A 108 -31.66 22.89 11.27
N VAL A 109 -32.64 23.30 10.49
CA VAL A 109 -33.25 22.47 9.43
C VAL A 109 -32.82 23.02 8.08
N VAL A 110 -32.32 22.14 7.22
CA VAL A 110 -32.00 22.45 5.83
C VAL A 110 -33.00 21.74 4.93
N GLU A 111 -33.52 22.50 3.97
CA GLU A 111 -34.41 22.02 2.90
C GLU A 111 -33.66 22.07 1.56
N ASP A 112 -33.65 20.95 0.84
CA ASP A 112 -33.25 20.89 -0.56
C ASP A 112 -34.46 20.56 -1.44
N ASP A 113 -34.26 20.50 -2.76
CA ASP A 113 -35.34 20.22 -3.72
C ASP A 113 -35.99 18.82 -3.54
N SER A 114 -35.49 18.00 -2.61
CA SER A 114 -35.90 16.62 -2.39
C SER A 114 -36.41 16.32 -0.97
N GLY A 115 -36.22 17.21 0.00
CA GLY A 115 -36.73 17.04 1.36
C GLY A 115 -36.04 17.93 2.40
N GLU A 116 -36.34 17.64 3.66
CA GLU A 116 -35.83 18.38 4.82
C GLU A 116 -35.02 17.46 5.73
N ILE A 117 -33.95 17.99 6.33
CA ILE A 117 -33.17 17.27 7.34
C ILE A 117 -32.72 18.20 8.46
N ARG A 118 -32.75 17.69 9.69
CA ARG A 118 -32.12 18.34 10.84
C ARG A 118 -30.61 18.24 10.73
N VAL A 119 -29.93 19.38 10.81
CA VAL A 119 -28.48 19.51 10.83
C VAL A 119 -28.02 19.83 12.25
N VAL A 120 -26.97 19.15 12.70
CA VAL A 120 -26.41 19.24 14.04
C VAL A 120 -24.89 19.43 13.95
N ALA A 121 -24.37 20.50 14.54
CA ALA A 121 -22.94 20.72 14.78
C ALA A 121 -22.70 20.74 16.30
N LYS A 122 -21.60 20.11 16.75
CA LYS A 122 -21.25 20.00 18.18
C LYS A 122 -19.80 20.44 18.40
N TYR A 123 -19.53 21.09 19.52
CA TYR A 123 -18.19 21.45 19.99
C TYR A 123 -17.37 22.15 18.88
N GLU A 124 -16.19 21.64 18.54
CA GLU A 124 -15.31 22.20 17.50
C GLU A 124 -15.97 22.23 16.10
N ASP A 125 -16.96 21.37 15.83
CA ASP A 125 -17.70 21.41 14.56
C ASP A 125 -18.62 22.64 14.46
N CYS A 126 -18.99 23.30 15.58
CA CYS A 126 -19.70 24.58 15.55
C CYS A 126 -18.82 25.71 15.02
N GLN A 127 -17.56 25.76 15.43
CA GLN A 127 -16.59 26.74 14.92
C GLN A 127 -16.34 26.53 13.42
N ARG A 128 -16.20 25.27 12.99
CA ARG A 128 -16.05 24.92 11.57
C ARG A 128 -17.27 25.28 10.75
N LEU A 129 -18.47 25.07 11.30
CA LEU A 129 -19.69 25.50 10.64
C LEU A 129 -19.62 27.01 10.41
N LYS A 130 -19.30 27.83 11.42
CA LYS A 130 -19.12 29.28 11.26
C LYS A 130 -18.09 29.65 10.19
N GLU A 131 -16.98 28.92 10.07
CA GLU A 131 -16.01 29.15 8.99
C GLU A 131 -16.58 28.88 7.59
N ILE A 132 -17.56 27.97 7.48
CA ILE A 132 -18.18 27.58 6.20
C ILE A 132 -19.31 28.54 5.80
N ILE A 133 -20.17 28.90 6.75
CA ILE A 133 -21.39 29.69 6.49
C ILE A 133 -21.25 31.18 6.87
N GLY A 134 -20.18 31.56 7.56
CA GLY A 134 -20.03 32.87 8.19
C GLY A 134 -20.82 32.99 9.50
N ASP A 135 -20.92 34.23 10.01
CA ASP A 135 -21.68 34.52 11.25
C ASP A 135 -23.21 34.57 11.03
N GLU A 136 -23.68 34.53 9.79
CA GLU A 136 -25.09 34.74 9.43
C GLU A 136 -25.87 33.43 9.21
N LEU A 137 -25.98 32.58 10.24
CA LEU A 137 -26.94 31.48 10.20
C LEU A 137 -28.37 32.03 10.40
N SER A 138 -29.08 32.28 9.30
CA SER A 138 -30.46 32.77 9.33
C SER A 138 -31.37 32.04 8.34
N VAL A 139 -32.68 32.09 8.60
CA VAL A 139 -33.69 31.46 7.74
C VAL A 139 -33.66 32.10 6.36
N GLY A 140 -33.71 31.29 5.30
CA GLY A 140 -33.63 31.72 3.92
C GLY A 140 -32.22 31.75 3.33
N VAL A 141 -31.18 31.58 4.15
CA VAL A 141 -29.79 31.50 3.67
C VAL A 141 -29.52 30.15 3.02
N ARG A 142 -28.88 30.17 1.85
CA ARG A 142 -28.40 28.95 1.19
C ARG A 142 -27.06 28.53 1.79
N VAL A 143 -26.99 27.28 2.24
CA VAL A 143 -25.81 26.72 2.91
C VAL A 143 -25.33 25.45 2.22
N ARG A 144 -24.01 25.24 2.25
CA ARG A 144 -23.36 23.99 1.87
C ARG A 144 -22.69 23.40 3.09
N VAL A 145 -23.16 22.25 3.54
CA VAL A 145 -22.75 21.68 4.82
C VAL A 145 -22.09 20.31 4.63
N PRO A 146 -20.75 20.19 4.75
CA PRO A 146 -20.07 18.91 4.76
C PRO A 146 -20.40 18.15 6.05
N GLY A 147 -20.53 16.84 5.95
CA GLY A 147 -21.08 16.05 7.03
C GLY A 147 -21.25 14.58 6.71
N TYR A 148 -21.90 13.89 7.62
CA TYR A 148 -22.41 12.55 7.40
C TYR A 148 -23.79 12.40 8.02
N MET A 149 -24.58 11.48 7.49
CA MET A 149 -25.85 11.12 8.11
C MET A 149 -25.61 10.22 9.33
N ASP A 150 -26.32 10.48 10.40
CA ASP A 150 -26.46 9.59 11.54
C ASP A 150 -27.95 9.46 11.92
N VAL A 151 -28.26 8.60 12.88
CA VAL A 151 -29.63 8.42 13.40
C VAL A 151 -29.66 8.73 14.90
N ASP A 152 -30.71 9.39 15.36
CA ASP A 152 -30.93 9.66 16.77
C ASP A 152 -31.48 8.42 17.52
N ALA A 153 -31.78 8.58 18.81
CA ALA A 153 -32.26 7.49 19.66
C ALA A 153 -33.64 6.96 19.20
N GLU A 154 -34.44 7.82 18.58
CA GLU A 154 -35.75 7.53 18.01
C GLU A 154 -35.67 6.92 16.59
N GLY A 155 -34.46 6.84 16.02
CA GLY A 155 -34.21 6.29 14.69
C GLY A 155 -34.40 7.29 13.54
N ASN A 156 -34.60 8.57 13.83
CA ASN A 156 -34.74 9.61 12.82
C ASN A 156 -33.37 10.03 12.28
N PRO A 157 -33.21 10.18 10.95
CA PRO A 157 -31.96 10.63 10.37
C PRO A 157 -31.70 12.10 10.68
N TYR A 158 -30.45 12.42 10.98
CA TYR A 158 -29.97 13.79 11.06
C TYR A 158 -28.61 13.92 10.38
N TRP A 159 -28.27 15.14 9.97
CA TRP A 159 -27.02 15.48 9.34
C TRP A 159 -26.04 15.99 10.40
N ASN A 160 -24.93 15.29 10.59
CA ASN A 160 -23.88 15.69 11.53
C ASN A 160 -22.79 16.44 10.77
N VAL A 161 -22.53 17.69 11.16
CA VAL A 161 -21.51 18.54 10.53
C VAL A 161 -20.12 17.95 10.78
N ALA A 162 -19.28 17.91 9.74
CA ALA A 162 -17.99 17.26 9.79
C ALA A 162 -17.01 17.73 8.73
N ASP A 163 -15.72 17.55 9.01
CA ASP A 163 -14.61 17.67 8.05
C ASP A 163 -14.02 16.31 7.60
N ALA A 164 -14.63 15.22 8.05
CA ALA A 164 -14.22 13.84 7.77
C ALA A 164 -15.40 12.85 7.96
N PRO A 165 -15.35 11.65 7.34
CA PRO A 165 -16.29 10.58 7.65
C PRO A 165 -16.16 10.11 9.09
N HIS A 166 -17.22 9.53 9.62
CA HIS A 166 -17.13 8.89 10.92
C HIS A 166 -16.41 7.53 10.78
N PRO A 167 -15.37 7.25 11.60
CA PRO A 167 -14.51 6.08 11.43
C PRO A 167 -15.24 4.73 11.52
N ASN A 168 -16.38 4.65 12.22
CA ASN A 168 -17.24 3.46 12.25
C ASN A 168 -17.72 3.00 10.86
N TYR A 169 -17.83 3.90 9.87
CA TYR A 169 -18.15 3.51 8.51
C TYR A 169 -17.14 2.49 7.96
N ILE A 170 -15.85 2.82 8.11
CA ILE A 170 -14.74 1.98 7.66
C ILE A 170 -14.65 0.72 8.51
N ALA A 171 -14.69 0.86 9.85
CA ALA A 171 -14.58 -0.26 10.77
C ALA A 171 -15.68 -1.30 10.52
N GLY A 172 -16.94 -0.85 10.39
CA GLY A 172 -18.10 -1.71 10.18
C GLY A 172 -18.05 -2.45 8.85
N LEU A 173 -17.63 -1.80 7.77
CA LEU A 173 -17.51 -2.46 6.46
C LEU A 173 -16.38 -3.50 6.43
N VAL A 174 -15.24 -3.21 7.07
CA VAL A 174 -14.14 -4.17 7.19
C VAL A 174 -14.56 -5.36 8.05
N ALA A 175 -15.24 -5.13 9.19
CA ALA A 175 -15.75 -6.19 10.04
C ALA A 175 -16.76 -7.09 9.30
N LYS A 176 -17.71 -6.49 8.58
CA LYS A 176 -18.66 -7.22 7.73
C LYS A 176 -17.97 -8.06 6.65
N ALA A 177 -16.89 -7.57 6.07
CA ALA A 177 -16.14 -8.31 5.05
C ALA A 177 -15.42 -9.54 5.63
N ILE A 178 -14.90 -9.43 6.85
CA ILE A 178 -14.33 -10.56 7.60
C ILE A 178 -15.41 -11.60 7.88
N ASP A 179 -16.57 -11.17 8.38
CA ASP A 179 -17.68 -12.07 8.66
C ASP A 179 -18.16 -12.78 7.39
N LEU A 180 -18.30 -12.05 6.28
CA LEU A 180 -18.67 -12.60 4.99
C LEU A 180 -17.66 -13.66 4.50
N ALA A 181 -16.36 -13.43 4.68
CA ALA A 181 -15.32 -14.40 4.31
C ALA A 181 -15.44 -15.69 5.14
N TYR A 182 -15.76 -15.56 6.43
CA TYR A 182 -15.97 -16.71 7.30
C TYR A 182 -17.23 -17.52 6.95
N GLU A 183 -18.35 -16.82 6.76
CA GLU A 183 -19.67 -17.38 6.50
C GLU A 183 -19.72 -18.06 5.13
N THR A 184 -19.15 -17.45 4.09
CA THR A 184 -19.17 -17.98 2.73
C THR A 184 -18.07 -19.02 2.45
N GLY A 185 -17.00 -19.01 3.25
CA GLY A 185 -15.78 -19.79 3.00
C GLY A 185 -15.03 -19.38 1.71
N LYS A 186 -15.44 -18.29 1.06
CA LYS A 186 -14.79 -17.75 -0.14
C LYS A 186 -13.89 -16.58 0.25
N ARG A 187 -12.86 -16.33 -0.58
CA ARG A 187 -12.06 -15.11 -0.47
C ARG A 187 -12.96 -13.90 -0.69
N VAL A 188 -12.94 -12.95 0.25
CA VAL A 188 -13.58 -11.64 0.12
C VAL A 188 -12.49 -10.59 -0.06
N THR A 189 -12.56 -9.85 -1.16
CA THR A 189 -11.61 -8.78 -1.48
C THR A 189 -12.22 -7.42 -1.17
N VAL A 190 -11.55 -6.66 -0.31
CA VAL A 190 -11.96 -5.33 0.13
C VAL A 190 -11.02 -4.29 -0.47
N LYS A 191 -11.58 -3.36 -1.24
CA LYS A 191 -10.87 -2.15 -1.67
C LYS A 191 -11.19 -1.02 -0.70
N ILE A 192 -10.15 -0.46 -0.09
CA ILE A 192 -10.28 0.67 0.81
C ILE A 192 -9.76 1.90 0.08
N TYR A 193 -10.64 2.85 -0.21
CA TYR A 193 -10.26 4.11 -0.85
C TYR A 193 -9.70 5.09 0.17
N ASN A 194 -8.78 5.92 -0.29
CA ASN A 194 -8.30 7.07 0.44
C ASN A 194 -9.36 8.19 0.45
N ILE A 195 -9.16 9.17 1.32
CA ILE A 195 -10.01 10.37 1.40
C ILE A 195 -9.20 11.53 0.82
N ARG A 196 -9.50 11.92 -0.42
CA ARG A 196 -8.82 13.05 -1.10
C ARG A 196 -9.58 14.34 -0.86
N MET A 197 -8.92 15.31 -0.23
CA MET A 197 -9.46 16.64 0.00
C MET A 197 -9.03 17.60 -1.11
N PRO A 198 -9.64 18.80 -1.22
CA PRO A 198 -9.16 19.85 -2.11
C PRO A 198 -7.69 20.20 -1.87
N GLY A 199 -6.93 20.51 -2.94
CA GLY A 199 -5.53 20.94 -2.83
C GLY A 199 -4.48 19.82 -2.76
N ASP A 200 -4.78 18.63 -3.29
CA ASP A 200 -3.87 17.46 -3.31
C ASP A 200 -3.36 17.01 -1.93
N VAL A 201 -4.20 17.20 -0.91
CA VAL A 201 -4.01 16.66 0.43
C VAL A 201 -5.01 15.53 0.70
N TYR A 202 -4.64 14.66 1.62
CA TYR A 202 -5.38 13.45 1.92
C TYR A 202 -5.65 13.35 3.41
N ARG A 203 -6.84 12.92 3.82
CA ARG A 203 -7.11 12.61 5.22
C ARG A 203 -6.49 11.24 5.54
N ARG A 204 -5.50 11.23 6.44
CA ARG A 204 -4.89 10.00 6.95
C ARG A 204 -5.89 9.26 7.83
N PHE A 205 -5.93 7.94 7.70
CA PHE A 205 -6.55 7.09 8.72
C PHE A 205 -5.80 5.77 8.86
N LEU A 206 -5.91 5.16 10.03
CA LEU A 206 -5.24 3.92 10.39
C LEU A 206 -6.28 2.87 10.72
N ILE A 207 -6.10 1.66 10.19
CA ILE A 207 -6.88 0.49 10.54
C ILE A 207 -6.01 -0.43 11.40
N HIS A 208 -6.48 -0.65 12.62
CA HIS A 208 -5.92 -1.59 13.56
C HIS A 208 -6.84 -2.79 13.71
N TYR A 209 -6.25 -3.98 13.59
CA TYR A 209 -6.92 -5.27 13.65
C TYR A 209 -6.59 -5.88 15.01
N ASP A 210 -7.51 -5.75 15.95
CA ASP A 210 -7.38 -6.37 17.27
C ASP A 210 -8.02 -7.75 17.25
N SER A 211 -7.23 -8.71 16.79
CA SER A 211 -7.64 -10.10 16.58
C SER A 211 -8.19 -10.78 17.84
N SER A 212 -7.67 -10.47 19.03
CA SER A 212 -8.09 -11.16 20.27
C SER A 212 -9.45 -10.70 20.72
N ASN A 213 -9.69 -9.39 20.68
CA ASN A 213 -10.98 -8.82 21.04
C ASN A 213 -12.01 -8.90 19.91
N LYS A 214 -11.65 -9.48 18.76
CA LYS A 214 -12.49 -9.51 17.55
C LYS A 214 -12.95 -8.10 17.15
N LYS A 215 -12.05 -7.10 17.25
CA LYS A 215 -12.38 -5.69 17.00
C LYS A 215 -11.55 -5.11 15.85
N ILE A 216 -12.20 -4.33 15.02
CA ILE A 216 -11.57 -3.44 14.04
C ILE A 216 -11.65 -2.03 14.60
N ARG A 217 -10.48 -1.42 14.83
CA ARG A 217 -10.37 -0.03 15.28
C ARG A 217 -9.87 0.84 14.14
N VAL A 218 -10.53 1.96 13.91
CA VAL A 218 -10.15 2.94 12.90
C VAL A 218 -9.87 4.26 13.58
N LEU A 219 -8.66 4.78 13.39
CA LEU A 219 -8.24 6.07 13.90
C LEU A 219 -8.12 7.07 12.76
N MET A 220 -8.90 8.15 12.82
CA MET A 220 -8.84 9.27 11.90
C MET A 220 -7.71 10.23 12.30
N GLY A 221 -6.88 10.58 11.32
CA GLY A 221 -5.69 11.40 11.51
C GLY A 221 -5.77 12.78 10.86
N PRO A 222 -4.65 13.52 10.81
CA PRO A 222 -4.58 14.83 10.17
C PRO A 222 -4.68 14.72 8.64
N LEU A 223 -4.78 15.87 7.98
CA LEU A 223 -4.49 15.96 6.55
C LEU A 223 -2.99 15.77 6.31
N VAL A 224 -2.65 15.12 5.20
CA VAL A 224 -1.27 14.86 4.78
C VAL A 224 -1.08 15.21 3.32
N SER A 225 0.13 15.65 2.96
CA SER A 225 0.54 15.79 1.56
C SER A 225 0.61 14.43 0.85
N THR A 226 0.76 14.43 -0.48
CA THR A 226 1.05 13.22 -1.27
C THR A 226 2.26 12.42 -0.76
N GLY A 227 3.23 13.10 -0.12
CA GLY A 227 4.41 12.47 0.49
C GLY A 227 4.19 11.90 1.90
N GLY A 228 2.98 12.05 2.47
CA GLY A 228 2.65 11.58 3.81
C GLY A 228 3.08 12.51 4.95
N LEU A 229 3.52 13.74 4.64
CA LEU A 229 3.82 14.76 5.64
C LEU A 229 2.53 15.38 6.19
N PRO A 230 2.32 15.41 7.52
CA PRO A 230 1.12 15.98 8.12
C PRO A 230 1.06 17.50 7.95
N VAL A 231 -0.15 18.01 7.74
CA VAL A 231 -0.47 19.44 7.76
C VAL A 231 -0.86 19.83 9.19
N GLU A 232 -0.21 20.85 9.73
CA GLU A 232 -0.44 21.30 11.10
C GLU A 232 -1.89 21.74 11.34
N ASN A 233 -2.39 21.50 12.56
CA ASN A 233 -3.72 21.89 13.01
C ASN A 233 -4.91 21.34 12.20
N THR A 234 -4.69 20.28 11.41
CA THR A 234 -5.74 19.63 10.64
C THR A 234 -6.25 18.34 11.29
N GLY A 235 -6.02 18.15 12.59
CA GLY A 235 -6.50 16.97 13.33
C GLY A 235 -8.03 16.87 13.35
N VAL A 236 -8.53 15.65 13.54
CA VAL A 236 -9.96 15.41 13.78
C VAL A 236 -10.24 15.49 15.29
N PRO A 237 -11.34 16.11 15.74
CA PRO A 237 -11.67 16.22 17.16
C PRO A 237 -11.74 14.85 17.85
N TYR A 238 -11.36 14.80 19.12
CA TYR A 238 -11.14 13.55 19.85
C TYR A 238 -12.38 12.63 19.86
N TYR A 239 -13.58 13.20 20.05
CA TYR A 239 -14.84 12.44 20.11
C TYR A 239 -15.23 11.74 18.81
N ARG A 240 -14.57 12.07 17.69
CA ARG A 240 -14.83 11.54 16.35
C ARG A 240 -13.58 10.95 15.68
N ALA A 241 -12.48 10.87 16.42
CA ALA A 241 -11.21 10.34 15.94
C ALA A 241 -11.19 8.81 15.92
N LEU A 242 -11.88 8.14 16.86
CA LEU A 242 -11.86 6.69 16.98
C LEU A 242 -13.21 6.08 16.57
N GLY A 243 -13.15 5.02 15.78
CA GLY A 243 -14.29 4.17 15.49
C GLY A 243 -13.95 2.70 15.74
N GLU A 244 -14.92 1.95 16.22
CA GLU A 244 -14.78 0.53 16.52
C GLU A 244 -15.95 -0.27 15.96
N ALA A 245 -15.64 -1.47 15.44
CA ALA A 245 -16.65 -2.46 15.08
C ALA A 245 -16.16 -3.85 15.48
N SER A 246 -17.04 -4.66 16.07
CA SER A 246 -16.76 -6.05 16.38
C SER A 246 -17.08 -6.96 15.20
N THR A 247 -16.28 -7.99 14.99
CA THR A 247 -16.58 -9.11 14.09
C THR A 247 -17.35 -10.19 14.86
N LYS A 248 -18.20 -10.94 14.17
CA LYS A 248 -18.85 -12.13 14.73
C LYS A 248 -17.87 -13.30 14.83
N HIS A 249 -16.92 -13.36 13.91
CA HIS A 249 -16.00 -14.48 13.74
C HIS A 249 -14.54 -14.11 14.06
N PRO A 250 -13.73 -15.08 14.50
CA PRO A 250 -12.32 -14.85 14.80
C PRO A 250 -11.51 -14.57 13.51
N PHE A 251 -10.54 -13.68 13.62
CA PHE A 251 -9.64 -13.34 12.52
C PHE A 251 -8.22 -13.12 13.02
N LYS A 252 -7.25 -13.31 12.13
CA LYS A 252 -5.82 -13.20 12.40
C LYS A 252 -5.19 -12.21 11.43
N LYS A 253 -4.57 -11.19 12.00
CA LYS A 253 -3.76 -10.24 11.23
C LYS A 253 -2.42 -10.87 10.88
N VAL A 254 -2.16 -11.06 9.59
CA VAL A 254 -0.89 -11.65 9.12
C VAL A 254 0.15 -10.56 8.84
N TYR A 255 -0.27 -9.36 8.46
CA TYR A 255 0.65 -8.26 8.21
C TYR A 255 0.93 -7.49 9.52
N PRO A 256 2.18 -7.44 10.01
CA PRO A 256 2.45 -6.99 11.38
C PRO A 256 2.26 -5.48 11.58
N ARG A 257 2.21 -4.68 10.51
CA ARG A 257 2.09 -3.23 10.62
C ARG A 257 0.65 -2.76 10.59
N PRO A 258 0.27 -1.72 11.34
CA PRO A 258 -0.99 -1.03 11.13
C PRO A 258 -1.15 -0.64 9.65
N THR A 259 -2.36 -0.77 9.13
CA THR A 259 -2.64 -0.36 7.76
C THR A 259 -2.90 1.14 7.80
N ILE A 260 -1.91 1.92 7.37
CA ILE A 260 -2.00 3.38 7.27
C ILE A 260 -2.45 3.72 5.84
N ILE A 261 -3.54 4.47 5.73
CA ILE A 261 -4.08 4.93 4.45
C ILE A 261 -3.87 6.44 4.38
N ASP A 262 -3.05 6.86 3.40
CA ASP A 262 -2.70 8.25 3.12
C ASP A 262 -3.08 8.59 1.67
N ALA A 263 -2.08 8.96 0.85
CA ALA A 263 -2.20 9.30 -0.57
C ALA A 263 -2.38 8.06 -1.47
N PHE A 264 -2.62 8.31 -2.77
CA PHE A 264 -2.93 7.30 -3.80
C PHE A 264 -4.24 6.55 -3.55
N SER A 265 -4.56 5.53 -4.35
CA SER A 265 -5.90 4.90 -4.35
C SER A 265 -6.29 4.09 -3.09
N GLY A 266 -5.46 4.07 -2.04
CA GLY A 266 -5.61 3.20 -0.87
C GLY A 266 -5.32 1.69 -1.13
N PRO A 267 -5.24 0.86 -0.08
CA PRO A 267 -4.86 -0.55 -0.20
C PRO A 267 -6.02 -1.45 -0.66
N GLU A 268 -5.69 -2.69 -1.00
CA GLU A 268 -6.67 -3.76 -1.17
C GLU A 268 -6.28 -4.91 -0.24
N ILE A 269 -7.27 -5.46 0.44
CA ILE A 269 -7.09 -6.47 1.49
C ILE A 269 -8.00 -7.64 1.15
N GLY A 270 -7.44 -8.84 1.06
CA GLY A 270 -8.19 -10.08 0.98
C GLY A 270 -8.46 -10.65 2.36
N PHE A 271 -9.61 -11.26 2.56
CA PHE A 271 -9.94 -12.05 3.73
C PHE A 271 -10.25 -13.48 3.29
N VAL A 272 -9.54 -14.44 3.86
CA VAL A 272 -9.67 -15.86 3.49
C VAL A 272 -9.82 -16.69 4.76
N LYS A 273 -10.84 -17.55 4.81
CA LYS A 273 -11.01 -18.50 5.90
C LYS A 273 -9.93 -19.57 5.82
N ASN A 274 -9.14 -19.71 6.88
CA ASN A 274 -8.28 -20.86 7.09
C ASN A 274 -9.12 -21.99 7.70
N SER A 275 -9.35 -23.05 6.92
CA SER A 275 -10.18 -24.18 7.35
C SER A 275 -9.54 -25.02 8.46
N GLU A 276 -8.22 -24.98 8.62
CA GLU A 276 -7.50 -25.74 9.66
C GLU A 276 -7.55 -25.01 11.01
N GLU A 277 -7.28 -23.71 11.02
CA GLU A 277 -7.28 -22.89 12.24
C GLU A 277 -8.69 -22.38 12.61
N GLY A 278 -9.66 -22.44 11.71
CA GLY A 278 -11.01 -21.93 11.96
C GLY A 278 -11.07 -20.40 12.13
N VAL A 279 -10.11 -19.67 11.55
CA VAL A 279 -10.02 -18.21 11.62
C VAL A 279 -9.95 -17.59 10.22
N VAL A 280 -10.33 -16.32 10.08
CA VAL A 280 -10.12 -15.55 8.85
C VAL A 280 -8.74 -14.90 8.85
N GLU A 281 -7.94 -15.15 7.83
CA GLU A 281 -6.63 -14.52 7.66
C GLU A 281 -6.70 -13.30 6.72
N GLU A 282 -5.95 -12.26 7.08
CA GLU A 282 -5.73 -11.08 6.24
C GLU A 282 -4.65 -11.34 5.16
N GLU A 283 -5.00 -11.15 3.89
CA GLU A 283 -4.10 -11.14 2.76
C GLU A 283 -3.91 -9.71 2.21
N PHE A 284 -2.83 -9.04 2.62
CA PHE A 284 -2.50 -7.72 2.07
C PHE A 284 -2.15 -7.79 0.56
N ILE A 285 -2.83 -7.02 -0.28
CA ILE A 285 -2.70 -6.95 -1.75
C ILE A 285 -2.68 -8.35 -2.41
N PRO A 286 -3.82 -9.06 -2.43
CA PRO A 286 -3.89 -10.48 -2.79
C PRO A 286 -3.46 -10.77 -4.24
N TRP A 287 -3.80 -9.89 -5.20
CA TRP A 287 -3.37 -10.04 -6.60
C TRP A 287 -1.85 -9.97 -6.79
N HIS A 288 -1.23 -9.02 -6.09
CA HIS A 288 0.21 -8.74 -6.19
C HIS A 288 1.10 -9.86 -5.67
N ARG A 289 0.49 -10.84 -5.00
CA ARG A 289 1.17 -12.02 -4.46
C ARG A 289 0.83 -13.28 -5.24
N GLY A 290 0.14 -13.13 -6.37
CA GLY A 290 -0.33 -14.21 -7.24
C GLY A 290 0.61 -14.52 -8.40
N PHE A 291 0.04 -14.71 -9.59
CA PHE A 291 0.77 -15.21 -10.76
C PHE A 291 1.85 -14.24 -11.27
N THR A 292 1.57 -12.94 -11.34
CA THR A 292 2.46 -11.93 -11.93
C THR A 292 3.76 -11.73 -11.15
N HIS A 293 3.84 -12.18 -9.90
CA HIS A 293 5.03 -12.06 -9.06
C HIS A 293 5.69 -13.41 -8.84
N SER A 294 5.81 -14.20 -9.91
CA SER A 294 6.33 -15.56 -9.88
C SER A 294 7.42 -15.82 -10.92
N PHE A 295 8.26 -16.82 -10.67
CA PHE A 295 9.26 -17.25 -11.64
C PHE A 295 8.62 -17.83 -12.91
N THR A 296 7.47 -18.51 -12.76
CA THR A 296 6.72 -19.03 -13.92
C THR A 296 6.26 -17.91 -14.84
N ALA A 297 5.73 -16.82 -14.30
CA ALA A 297 5.32 -15.68 -15.10
C ALA A 297 6.52 -15.03 -15.81
N GLY A 298 7.66 -14.87 -15.12
CA GLY A 298 8.88 -14.35 -15.73
C GLY A 298 9.36 -15.20 -16.91
N PHE A 299 9.29 -16.53 -16.79
CA PHE A 299 9.62 -17.44 -17.89
C PHE A 299 8.66 -17.26 -19.08
N ILE A 300 7.34 -17.26 -18.82
CA ILE A 300 6.30 -17.14 -19.85
C ILE A 300 6.42 -15.80 -20.59
N PHE A 301 6.48 -14.67 -19.87
CA PHE A 301 6.55 -13.34 -20.48
C PHE A 301 7.84 -13.13 -21.28
N SER A 302 8.94 -13.76 -20.87
CA SER A 302 10.21 -13.66 -21.59
C SER A 302 10.18 -14.48 -22.88
N ILE A 303 9.56 -15.66 -22.89
CA ILE A 303 9.39 -16.45 -24.12
C ILE A 303 8.58 -15.67 -25.16
N PHE A 304 7.56 -14.91 -24.75
CA PHE A 304 6.79 -14.06 -25.67
C PHE A 304 7.63 -12.97 -26.36
N LEU A 305 8.82 -12.63 -25.82
CA LEU A 305 9.73 -11.68 -26.44
C LEU A 305 10.41 -12.26 -27.69
N ILE A 306 10.63 -13.57 -27.75
CA ILE A 306 11.34 -14.26 -28.85
C ILE A 306 10.71 -13.97 -30.22
N PRO A 307 9.41 -14.24 -30.46
CA PRO A 307 8.82 -14.00 -31.78
C PRO A 307 8.88 -12.53 -32.19
N ILE A 308 8.79 -11.59 -31.23
CA ILE A 308 8.90 -10.15 -31.49
C ILE A 308 10.32 -9.82 -31.97
N LEU A 309 11.34 -10.30 -31.27
CA LEU A 309 12.74 -10.03 -31.62
C LEU A 309 13.16 -10.71 -32.93
N LEU A 310 12.64 -11.92 -33.19
CA LEU A 310 12.84 -12.62 -34.47
C LEU A 310 12.21 -11.85 -35.63
N PHE A 311 10.98 -11.36 -35.46
CA PHE A 311 10.29 -10.54 -36.46
C PHE A 311 11.06 -9.24 -36.77
N LEU A 312 11.69 -8.65 -35.76
CA LEU A 312 12.51 -7.45 -35.89
C LEU A 312 13.95 -7.74 -36.38
N GLY A 313 14.32 -9.00 -36.59
CA GLY A 313 15.65 -9.39 -37.07
C GLY A 313 16.79 -9.12 -36.08
N TYR A 314 16.52 -9.07 -34.78
CA TYR A 314 17.54 -8.78 -33.78
C TYR A 314 18.44 -10.00 -33.51
N GLY A 315 19.73 -9.92 -33.86
CA GLY A 315 20.65 -11.06 -33.81
C GLY A 315 20.92 -11.64 -32.42
N ASN A 316 20.91 -10.81 -31.37
CA ASN A 316 21.18 -11.23 -29.99
C ASN A 316 19.90 -11.58 -29.20
N TYR A 317 18.84 -12.01 -29.89
CA TYR A 317 17.52 -12.23 -29.30
C TYR A 317 17.50 -13.23 -28.13
N LEU A 318 18.28 -14.32 -28.20
CA LEU A 318 18.34 -15.31 -27.10
C LEU A 318 18.96 -14.70 -25.84
N TYR A 319 20.06 -13.95 -25.98
CA TYR A 319 20.71 -13.28 -24.86
C TYR A 319 19.78 -12.25 -24.22
N LEU A 320 19.07 -11.46 -25.03
CA LEU A 320 18.12 -10.46 -24.53
C LEU A 320 16.93 -11.11 -23.81
N THR A 321 16.38 -12.19 -24.36
CA THR A 321 15.29 -12.94 -23.72
C THR A 321 15.71 -13.52 -22.37
N LEU A 322 16.91 -14.12 -22.29
CA LEU A 322 17.42 -14.64 -21.02
C LEU A 322 17.68 -13.51 -20.01
N ALA A 323 18.26 -12.40 -20.45
CA ALA A 323 18.48 -11.24 -19.59
C ALA A 323 17.16 -10.62 -19.09
N ALA A 324 16.13 -10.57 -19.95
CA ALA A 324 14.79 -10.10 -19.59
C ALA A 324 14.13 -11.03 -18.56
N MET A 325 14.27 -12.35 -18.71
CA MET A 325 13.81 -13.33 -17.73
C MET A 325 14.50 -13.16 -16.38
N LEU A 326 15.82 -13.01 -16.38
CA LEU A 326 16.58 -12.76 -15.15
C LEU A 326 16.17 -11.43 -14.51
N GLY A 327 15.96 -10.37 -15.30
CA GLY A 327 15.45 -9.09 -14.81
C GLY A 327 14.10 -9.22 -14.11
N TYR A 328 13.17 -9.96 -14.72
CA TYR A 328 11.87 -10.26 -14.11
C TYR A 328 12.04 -11.07 -12.81
N TRP A 329 12.90 -12.10 -12.81
CA TRP A 329 13.15 -12.91 -11.62
C TRP A 329 13.80 -12.12 -10.50
N MET A 330 14.65 -11.14 -10.81
CA MET A 330 15.22 -10.23 -9.82
C MET A 330 14.15 -9.43 -9.10
N HIS A 331 13.11 -8.98 -9.79
CA HIS A 331 11.94 -8.36 -9.14
C HIS A 331 11.31 -9.30 -8.10
N VAL A 332 11.06 -10.55 -8.49
CA VAL A 332 10.48 -11.57 -7.60
C VAL A 332 11.37 -11.83 -6.38
N ILE A 333 12.70 -11.92 -6.59
CA ILE A 333 13.68 -12.11 -5.51
C ILE A 333 13.64 -10.91 -4.55
N GLU A 334 13.62 -9.68 -5.05
CA GLU A 334 13.59 -8.47 -4.23
C GLU A 334 12.34 -8.38 -3.36
N ASP A 335 11.18 -8.77 -3.89
CA ASP A 335 9.95 -8.87 -3.11
C ASP A 335 10.00 -9.99 -2.06
N GLN A 336 10.73 -11.06 -2.36
CA GLN A 336 11.00 -12.14 -1.40
C GLN A 336 11.95 -11.69 -0.28
N MET A 337 12.85 -10.73 -0.50
CA MET A 337 13.70 -10.17 0.56
C MET A 337 12.91 -9.30 1.55
N GLY A 338 11.83 -8.66 1.08
CA GLY A 338 10.94 -7.82 1.87
C GLY A 338 9.89 -8.58 2.69
N MET A 339 8.80 -7.89 3.06
CA MET A 339 7.67 -8.49 3.80
C MET A 339 6.59 -9.11 2.89
N MET A 340 6.64 -8.82 1.59
CA MET A 340 5.57 -9.23 0.66
C MET A 340 5.60 -10.73 0.39
N GLY A 341 6.73 -11.26 -0.07
CA GLY A 341 6.81 -12.63 -0.59
C GLY A 341 5.84 -12.87 -1.75
N SER A 342 5.83 -14.09 -2.29
CA SER A 342 4.94 -14.44 -3.41
C SER A 342 4.65 -15.94 -3.51
N VAL A 343 3.79 -16.32 -4.45
CA VAL A 343 3.69 -17.69 -4.93
C VAL A 343 4.75 -17.89 -6.02
N LEU A 344 5.84 -18.58 -5.70
CA LEU A 344 7.03 -18.62 -6.57
C LEU A 344 6.83 -19.41 -7.88
N LEU A 345 6.06 -20.50 -7.85
CA LEU A 345 5.93 -21.45 -8.97
C LEU A 345 4.45 -21.86 -9.25
N PRO A 346 3.54 -20.94 -9.55
CA PRO A 346 2.21 -21.28 -10.03
C PRO A 346 2.29 -21.89 -11.45
N PRO A 347 1.40 -22.80 -11.86
CA PRO A 347 0.34 -23.43 -11.06
C PRO A 347 0.84 -24.64 -10.24
N ILE A 348 2.13 -24.99 -10.28
CA ILE A 348 2.69 -26.15 -9.56
C ILE A 348 2.40 -26.06 -8.06
N THR A 349 2.57 -24.87 -7.48
CA THR A 349 2.14 -24.56 -6.12
C THR A 349 1.22 -23.34 -6.10
N LYS A 350 0.23 -23.37 -5.22
CA LYS A 350 -0.59 -22.22 -4.84
C LYS A 350 -0.21 -21.67 -3.47
N LYS A 351 0.73 -22.33 -2.77
CA LYS A 351 1.17 -21.95 -1.44
C LYS A 351 2.09 -20.74 -1.54
N ARG A 352 1.76 -19.69 -0.79
CA ARG A 352 2.60 -18.50 -0.66
C ARG A 352 3.84 -18.82 0.17
N VAL A 353 4.98 -18.30 -0.28
CA VAL A 353 6.21 -18.28 0.52
C VAL A 353 6.33 -16.89 1.14
N PRO A 354 6.31 -16.76 2.48
CA PRO A 354 6.44 -15.46 3.14
C PRO A 354 7.81 -14.84 2.85
N GLY A 355 7.84 -13.54 2.67
CA GLY A 355 9.09 -12.80 2.49
C GLY A 355 10.01 -12.93 3.71
N LEU A 356 11.31 -12.73 3.49
CA LEU A 356 12.35 -12.86 4.50
C LEU A 356 12.30 -11.74 5.54
N MET A 357 11.62 -10.63 5.26
CA MET A 357 11.50 -9.47 6.15
C MET A 357 12.87 -8.91 6.56
N ILE A 358 13.79 -8.72 5.62
CA ILE A 358 15.10 -8.12 5.92
C ILE A 358 14.95 -6.60 6.04
N GLY A 359 15.46 -6.04 7.15
CA GLY A 359 15.41 -4.60 7.42
C GLY A 359 13.99 -4.03 7.48
N PRO A 360 13.03 -4.65 8.21
CA PRO A 360 11.64 -4.21 8.21
C PRO A 360 11.53 -2.73 8.58
N ARG A 361 12.31 -2.24 9.55
CA ARG A 361 12.26 -0.84 10.03
C ARG A 361 13.10 0.14 9.22
N MET A 362 13.84 -0.32 8.22
CA MET A 362 14.78 0.52 7.44
C MET A 362 14.55 0.44 5.92
N PRO A 363 13.30 0.59 5.42
CA PRO A 363 12.98 0.34 4.00
C PRO A 363 13.78 1.25 3.03
N ALA A 364 14.07 2.49 3.43
CA ALA A 364 14.88 3.41 2.61
C ALA A 364 16.33 2.92 2.45
N ALA A 365 16.95 2.46 3.55
CA ALA A 365 18.31 1.94 3.53
C ALA A 365 18.40 0.63 2.71
N MET A 366 17.41 -0.26 2.84
CA MET A 366 17.35 -1.50 2.05
C MET A 366 17.22 -1.23 0.54
N ASN A 367 16.39 -0.27 0.14
CA ASN A 367 16.30 0.15 -1.27
C ASN A 367 17.63 0.74 -1.76
N PHE A 368 18.26 1.61 -0.95
CA PHE A 368 19.57 2.17 -1.29
C PHE A 368 20.63 1.08 -1.46
N ALA A 369 20.73 0.14 -0.52
CA ALA A 369 21.68 -0.97 -0.58
C ALA A 369 21.50 -1.85 -1.83
N THR A 370 20.25 -2.10 -2.22
CA THR A 370 19.93 -2.88 -3.42
C THR A 370 20.31 -2.12 -4.68
N ASN A 371 19.93 -0.84 -4.79
CA ASN A 371 20.34 0.02 -5.90
C ASN A 371 21.86 0.09 -6.02
N TRP A 372 22.54 0.26 -4.89
CA TRP A 372 24.00 0.32 -4.84
C TRP A 372 24.63 -0.99 -5.32
N ALA A 373 24.06 -2.14 -4.95
CA ALA A 373 24.51 -3.43 -5.46
C ALA A 373 24.34 -3.52 -6.98
N MET A 374 23.19 -3.12 -7.51
CA MET A 374 22.96 -3.17 -8.95
C MET A 374 23.89 -2.25 -9.73
N ILE A 375 24.13 -1.02 -9.25
CA ILE A 375 25.14 -0.12 -9.83
C ILE A 375 26.53 -0.74 -9.74
N SER A 376 26.88 -1.34 -8.61
CA SER A 376 28.17 -2.00 -8.40
C SER A 376 28.37 -3.14 -9.39
N LEU A 377 27.35 -3.97 -9.62
CA LEU A 377 27.38 -5.05 -10.60
C LEU A 377 27.50 -4.53 -12.03
N ILE A 378 26.78 -3.46 -12.38
CA ILE A 378 26.89 -2.81 -13.70
C ILE A 378 28.31 -2.29 -13.92
N VAL A 379 28.83 -1.50 -12.98
CA VAL A 379 30.18 -0.91 -13.06
C VAL A 379 31.24 -2.01 -13.15
N TRP A 380 31.13 -3.04 -12.32
CA TRP A 380 32.05 -4.17 -12.33
C TRP A 380 32.02 -4.95 -13.66
N ASN A 381 30.82 -5.28 -14.17
CA ASN A 381 30.67 -5.99 -15.44
C ASN A 381 31.15 -5.17 -16.64
N LEU A 382 30.84 -3.87 -16.68
CA LEU A 382 31.33 -2.99 -17.72
C LEU A 382 32.85 -2.90 -17.66
N ASN A 383 33.44 -2.67 -16.48
CA ASN A 383 34.87 -2.54 -16.31
C ASN A 383 35.64 -3.79 -16.79
N ARG A 384 35.19 -4.99 -16.39
CA ARG A 384 35.86 -6.24 -16.79
C ARG A 384 35.69 -6.57 -18.27
N SER A 385 34.59 -6.14 -18.89
CA SER A 385 34.27 -6.42 -20.30
C SER A 385 34.77 -5.34 -21.26
N LEU A 386 35.16 -4.17 -20.76
CA LEU A 386 35.56 -3.04 -21.59
C LEU A 386 36.66 -3.37 -22.60
N PRO A 387 37.75 -4.09 -22.23
CA PRO A 387 38.80 -4.42 -23.17
C PRO A 387 38.34 -5.33 -24.32
N SER A 388 37.32 -6.17 -24.11
CA SER A 388 36.77 -7.06 -25.15
C SER A 388 35.75 -6.36 -26.03
N ILE A 389 34.89 -5.50 -25.46
CA ILE A 389 33.82 -4.81 -26.21
C ILE A 389 34.33 -3.57 -26.96
N SER A 390 35.43 -2.97 -26.52
CA SER A 390 36.06 -1.82 -27.16
C SER A 390 37.59 -1.98 -27.18
N PRO A 391 38.13 -2.75 -28.15
CA PRO A 391 39.56 -2.98 -28.28
C PRO A 391 40.31 -1.63 -28.45
N GLY A 392 41.06 -1.23 -27.43
CA GLY A 392 41.73 0.07 -27.36
C GLY A 392 41.38 0.89 -26.12
N PHE A 393 40.31 0.53 -25.41
CA PHE A 393 39.95 1.10 -24.12
C PHE A 393 40.36 0.16 -22.98
N PRO A 394 41.36 0.51 -22.16
CA PRO A 394 41.71 -0.30 -20.99
C PRO A 394 40.59 -0.26 -19.94
N LYS A 395 40.65 -1.17 -18.97
CA LYS A 395 39.79 -1.12 -17.77
C LYS A 395 39.85 0.29 -17.15
N ILE A 396 38.68 0.84 -16.79
CA ILE A 396 38.56 2.16 -16.15
C ILE A 396 39.20 2.11 -14.75
N ILE A 397 38.92 1.05 -14.01
CA ILE A 397 39.46 0.77 -12.69
C ILE A 397 40.28 -0.51 -12.77
N ASP A 398 41.60 -0.40 -12.68
CA ASP A 398 42.53 -1.52 -12.80
C ASP A 398 43.39 -1.64 -11.53
N LEU A 399 42.98 -2.53 -10.63
CA LEU A 399 43.67 -2.75 -9.35
C LEU A 399 45.03 -3.45 -9.52
N THR A 400 45.31 -4.07 -10.68
CA THR A 400 46.61 -4.69 -10.93
C THR A 400 47.71 -3.64 -11.04
N LYS A 401 47.39 -2.45 -11.57
CA LYS A 401 48.32 -1.31 -11.67
C LYS A 401 48.71 -0.76 -10.31
N PHE A 402 47.81 -0.83 -9.33
CA PHE A 402 48.09 -0.40 -7.96
C PHE A 402 48.90 -1.43 -7.16
N THR A 403 48.77 -2.71 -7.49
CA THR A 403 49.45 -3.82 -6.79
C THR A 403 50.73 -4.28 -7.48
N GLY A 404 51.15 -3.61 -8.56
CA GLY A 404 52.36 -3.96 -9.32
C GLY A 404 52.28 -5.33 -10.00
N SER A 405 51.08 -5.73 -10.46
CA SER A 405 50.82 -7.03 -11.11
C SER A 405 51.09 -8.26 -10.23
N LEU A 406 51.22 -8.09 -8.91
CA LEU A 406 51.36 -9.20 -7.95
C LEU A 406 50.08 -10.06 -7.83
N VAL A 407 48.94 -9.50 -8.25
CA VAL A 407 47.62 -10.11 -8.12
C VAL A 407 47.07 -10.44 -9.51
N PRO A 408 46.60 -11.69 -9.76
CA PRO A 408 45.99 -12.05 -11.05
C PRO A 408 44.79 -11.16 -11.38
N ASP A 409 44.59 -10.85 -12.66
CA ASP A 409 43.49 -10.00 -13.17
C ASP A 409 42.12 -10.40 -12.63
N VAL A 410 41.83 -11.71 -12.55
CA VAL A 410 40.58 -12.24 -12.01
C VAL A 410 40.40 -11.89 -10.53
N VAL A 411 41.49 -11.96 -9.75
CA VAL A 411 41.46 -11.62 -8.32
C VAL A 411 41.31 -10.11 -8.14
N ALA A 412 41.96 -9.31 -8.97
CA ALA A 412 41.78 -7.85 -9.00
C ALA A 412 40.33 -7.46 -9.33
N ASP A 413 39.70 -8.12 -10.32
CA ASP A 413 38.30 -7.86 -10.68
C ASP A 413 37.33 -8.27 -9.56
N LEU A 414 37.59 -9.41 -8.88
CA LEU A 414 36.80 -9.82 -7.72
C LEU A 414 36.99 -8.89 -6.53
N ALA A 415 38.21 -8.41 -6.28
CA ALA A 415 38.50 -7.45 -5.22
C ALA A 415 37.75 -6.12 -5.47
N LEU A 416 37.73 -5.65 -6.72
CA LEU A 416 36.93 -4.48 -7.10
C LEU A 416 35.45 -4.68 -6.79
N LEU A 417 34.87 -5.84 -7.14
CA LEU A 417 33.47 -6.14 -6.82
C LEU A 417 33.20 -6.09 -5.32
N VAL A 418 34.07 -6.70 -4.50
CA VAL A 418 33.91 -6.69 -3.03
C VAL A 418 33.99 -5.27 -2.47
N ILE A 419 34.91 -4.44 -2.96
CA ILE A 419 35.03 -3.03 -2.57
C ILE A 419 33.74 -2.29 -2.91
N LEU A 420 33.24 -2.43 -4.14
CA LEU A 420 32.01 -1.78 -4.59
C LEU A 420 30.79 -2.24 -3.78
N LEU A 421 30.70 -3.54 -3.45
CA LEU A 421 29.58 -4.11 -2.67
C LEU A 421 29.65 -3.83 -1.17
N THR A 422 30.75 -3.28 -0.64
CA THR A 422 30.93 -3.08 0.80
C THR A 422 29.77 -2.30 1.45
N PRO A 423 29.28 -1.17 0.91
CA PRO A 423 28.12 -0.47 1.47
C PRO A 423 26.86 -1.34 1.49
N THR A 424 26.60 -2.10 0.43
CA THR A 424 25.47 -3.03 0.37
C THR A 424 25.58 -4.10 1.45
N ILE A 425 26.74 -4.76 1.56
CA ILE A 425 26.97 -5.84 2.53
C ILE A 425 26.71 -5.32 3.95
N LEU A 426 27.28 -4.18 4.31
CA LEU A 426 27.09 -3.58 5.64
C LEU A 426 25.61 -3.31 5.93
N ILE A 427 24.89 -2.68 5.00
CA ILE A 427 23.47 -2.35 5.20
C ILE A 427 22.61 -3.63 5.30
N TYR A 428 22.88 -4.65 4.48
CA TYR A 428 22.16 -5.93 4.57
C TYR A 428 22.44 -6.68 5.87
N VAL A 429 23.68 -6.65 6.38
CA VAL A 429 24.01 -7.18 7.71
C VAL A 429 23.19 -6.47 8.78
N PHE A 430 23.13 -5.14 8.75
CA PHE A 430 22.26 -4.38 9.66
C PHE A 430 20.77 -4.73 9.48
N GLY A 431 20.31 -4.96 8.24
CA GLY A 431 18.94 -5.39 7.95
C GLY A 431 18.59 -6.76 8.54
N VAL A 432 19.54 -7.71 8.54
CA VAL A 432 19.35 -9.02 9.19
C VAL A 432 19.29 -8.88 10.71
N ILE A 433 20.14 -8.04 11.30
CA ILE A 433 20.09 -7.73 12.73
C ILE A 433 18.76 -7.06 13.10
N ASP A 434 18.29 -6.11 12.27
CA ASP A 434 17.02 -5.43 12.45
C ASP A 434 15.83 -6.40 12.41
N ARG A 435 15.85 -7.35 11.46
CA ARG A 435 14.87 -8.44 11.39
C ARG A 435 14.83 -9.25 12.68
N ALA A 436 15.98 -9.67 13.20
CA ALA A 436 16.04 -10.48 14.42
C ALA A 436 15.42 -9.74 15.62
N LYS A 437 15.75 -8.44 15.77
CA LYS A 437 15.15 -7.56 16.79
C LYS A 437 13.64 -7.42 16.60
N PHE A 438 13.19 -7.25 15.36
CA PHE A 438 11.76 -7.11 15.05
C PHE A 438 10.96 -8.38 15.36
N ILE A 439 11.48 -9.56 15.00
CA ILE A 439 10.84 -10.84 15.33
C ILE A 439 10.78 -11.06 16.85
N LYS A 440 11.82 -10.66 17.58
CA LYS A 440 11.82 -10.72 19.04
C LYS A 440 10.69 -9.88 19.64
N LEU A 441 10.56 -8.63 19.20
CA LEU A 441 9.48 -7.73 19.62
C LEU A 441 8.09 -8.27 19.28
N LEU A 442 7.91 -8.84 18.09
CA LEU A 442 6.63 -9.46 17.71
C LEU A 442 6.27 -10.64 18.63
N LYS A 443 7.25 -11.48 18.99
CA LYS A 443 7.04 -12.59 19.92
C LYS A 443 6.74 -12.12 21.34
N GLU A 444 7.39 -11.05 21.79
CA GLU A 444 7.13 -10.43 23.10
C GLU A 444 5.70 -9.89 23.15
N GLN A 445 5.24 -9.17 22.12
CA GLN A 445 3.86 -8.67 22.04
C GLN A 445 2.83 -9.80 22.00
N ILE A 446 3.10 -10.88 21.26
CA ILE A 446 2.21 -12.06 21.24
C ILE A 446 2.17 -12.69 22.64
N ARG A 447 3.32 -12.83 23.31
CA ARG A 447 3.40 -13.43 24.64
C ARG A 447 2.73 -12.59 25.71
N GLU A 448 2.90 -11.27 25.69
CA GLU A 448 2.18 -10.36 26.60
C GLU A 448 0.67 -10.54 26.43
N LYS A 449 0.21 -10.67 25.18
CA LYS A 449 -1.21 -10.90 24.88
C LYS A 449 -1.71 -12.28 25.32
N GLU A 450 -0.93 -13.33 25.05
CA GLU A 450 -1.23 -14.69 25.54
C GLU A 450 -1.26 -14.75 27.07
N LEU A 451 -0.39 -13.98 27.74
CA LEU A 451 -0.34 -13.88 29.19
C LEU A 451 -1.54 -13.10 29.74
N GLU A 452 -1.95 -11.98 29.11
CA GLU A 452 -3.19 -11.27 29.42
C GLU A 452 -4.41 -12.19 29.27
N GLU A 453 -4.52 -12.92 28.15
CA GLU A 453 -5.61 -13.89 27.92
C GLU A 453 -5.62 -15.01 28.97
N LEU A 454 -4.46 -15.54 29.38
CA LEU A 454 -4.35 -16.53 30.46
C LEU A 454 -4.71 -15.96 31.83
N ILE A 455 -4.38 -14.70 32.11
CA ILE A 455 -4.75 -14.03 33.37
C ILE A 455 -6.27 -13.82 33.40
N ASP A 456 -6.86 -13.34 32.31
CA ASP A 456 -8.32 -13.16 32.19
C ASP A 456 -9.05 -14.52 32.35
N GLU A 457 -8.56 -15.60 31.71
CA GLU A 457 -9.10 -16.95 31.90
C GLU A 457 -8.95 -17.45 33.35
N MET A 458 -7.83 -17.13 34.00
CA MET A 458 -7.62 -17.46 35.41
C MET A 458 -8.51 -16.64 36.36
N GLU A 459 -8.84 -15.39 36.03
CA GLU A 459 -9.81 -14.56 36.75
C GLU A 459 -11.24 -15.06 36.55
N GLU A 460 -11.61 -15.54 35.35
CA GLU A 460 -12.94 -16.13 35.09
C GLU A 460 -13.14 -17.49 35.78
N VAL A 461 -12.08 -18.30 35.93
CA VAL A 461 -12.14 -19.60 36.66
C VAL A 461 -11.92 -19.42 38.16
N GLY A 462 -11.22 -18.36 38.57
CA GLY A 462 -10.93 -17.98 39.95
C GLY A 462 -11.85 -16.88 40.46
N GLY A 463 -13.15 -17.16 40.54
CA GLY A 463 -14.10 -16.23 41.14
C GLY A 463 -13.67 -15.76 42.54
N PHE A 464 -13.64 -14.44 42.70
CA PHE A 464 -13.83 -13.74 43.97
C PHE A 464 -14.84 -12.61 43.80
#